data_AF-A0A2G9LQS7-F1
#
_entry.id   AF-A0A2G9LQS7-F1
#
_cell.length_a   1.000
_cell.length_b   1.000
_cell.length_c   1.000
_cell.angle_alpha   90.00
_cell.angle_beta   90.00
_cell.angle_gamma   90.00
#
_symmetry.space_group_name_H-M   'P 1'
#
loop_
_entity.id
_entity.type
_entity.pdbx_description
1 polymer ?
#
loop_
_entity_poly.entity_id
_entity_poly.type
_entity_poly.pdbx_seq_one_letter_code
_entity_poly.pdbx_strand_id
1 'polypeptide(L)'
;MIDNISFPIIFQMFVLLNPMSSVPILLAAHRNKLDVRRISMQAVLVAFAVAATVAVLGPVLFTAFSISVDSFRIAGGIVLLLLGIQTVRPVPRDISNVTEADSISSLIATPMLTGPATISYITVKTIDFGRVAVVVNLTGAFVLVGIAFYV
;
A
#
# COMPACT_ATOMS: atom_id res chain seq x y z
N MET A 1 -5.55 -14.18 24.76
CA MET A 1 -5.46 -14.81 23.43
C MET A 1 -5.29 -13.65 22.46
N ILE A 2 -4.13 -13.51 21.79
CA ILE A 2 -3.96 -12.42 20.83
C ILE A 2 -4.81 -12.81 19.62
N ASP A 3 -5.93 -12.13 19.44
CA ASP A 3 -6.70 -12.26 18.21
C ASP A 3 -5.83 -11.72 17.07
N ASN A 4 -5.19 -12.64 16.35
CA ASN A 4 -4.26 -12.32 15.26
C ASN A 4 -4.95 -11.59 14.10
N ILE A 5 -6.29 -11.57 14.08
CA ILE A 5 -7.12 -10.90 13.06
C ILE A 5 -7.86 -9.75 13.72
N SER A 6 -7.69 -8.55 13.17
CA SER A 6 -8.29 -7.30 13.66
C SER A 6 -8.90 -6.53 12.49
N PHE A 7 -10.22 -6.54 12.40
CA PHE A 7 -10.97 -5.82 11.35
C PHE A 7 -10.58 -4.33 11.23
N PRO A 8 -10.39 -3.56 12.32
CA PRO A 8 -9.96 -2.16 12.21
C PRO A 8 -8.59 -1.99 11.55
N ILE A 9 -7.64 -2.89 11.83
CA ILE A 9 -6.29 -2.84 11.25
C ILE A 9 -6.35 -3.17 9.76
N ILE A 10 -7.11 -4.19 9.39
CA ILE A 10 -7.34 -4.57 8.00
C ILE A 10 -7.95 -3.39 7.22
N PHE A 11 -8.99 -2.77 7.79
CA PHE A 11 -9.66 -1.65 7.13
C PHE A 11 -8.76 -0.41 7.05
N GLN A 12 -8.00 -0.09 8.11
CA GLN A 12 -7.00 0.98 8.08
C GLN A 12 -5.97 0.73 6.98
N MET A 13 -5.39 -0.48 6.92
CA MET A 13 -4.46 -0.85 5.86
C MET A 13 -5.09 -0.73 4.47
N PHE A 14 -6.33 -1.18 4.27
CA PHE A 14 -7.04 -1.03 3.00
C PHE A 14 -7.20 0.43 2.58
N VAL A 15 -7.63 1.29 3.51
CA VAL A 15 -7.77 2.75 3.25
C VAL A 15 -6.42 3.36 2.93
N LEU A 16 -5.37 2.95 3.64
CA LEU A 16 -4.01 3.38 3.38
C LEU A 16 -3.56 2.97 1.98
N LEU A 17 -3.70 1.70 1.60
CA LEU A 17 -3.34 1.19 0.27
C LEU A 17 -4.07 1.94 -0.87
N ASN A 18 -5.23 2.54 -0.59
CA ASN A 18 -5.98 3.44 -1.46
C ASN A 18 -6.14 2.94 -2.92
N PRO A 19 -6.83 1.80 -3.13
CA PRO A 19 -7.01 1.24 -4.47
C PRO A 19 -7.71 2.21 -5.43
N MET A 20 -8.60 3.07 -4.92
CA MET A 20 -9.38 4.02 -5.73
C MET A 20 -8.52 5.01 -6.51
N SER A 21 -7.36 5.36 -5.97
CA SER A 21 -6.40 6.21 -6.67
C SER A 21 -5.82 5.58 -7.95
N SER A 22 -5.96 4.25 -8.13
CA SER A 22 -5.52 3.53 -9.33
C SER A 22 -6.52 3.59 -10.48
N VAL A 23 -7.74 4.10 -10.29
CA VAL A 23 -8.77 4.12 -11.35
C VAL A 23 -8.30 4.84 -12.62
N PRO A 24 -7.67 6.03 -12.57
CA PRO A 24 -7.22 6.72 -13.79
C PRO A 24 -6.19 5.91 -14.60
N ILE A 25 -5.24 5.23 -13.93
CA ILE A 25 -4.23 4.42 -14.61
C ILE A 25 -4.86 3.15 -15.21
N LEU A 26 -5.81 2.51 -14.51
CA LEU A 26 -6.54 1.36 -15.01
C LEU A 26 -7.40 1.72 -16.22
N LEU A 27 -8.03 2.89 -16.22
CA LEU A 27 -8.76 3.42 -17.37
C LEU A 27 -7.83 3.71 -18.55
N ALA A 28 -6.63 4.25 -18.30
CA ALA A 28 -5.64 4.47 -19.35
C ALA A 28 -5.13 3.15 -19.94
N ALA A 29 -4.84 2.14 -19.10
CA ALA A 29 -4.48 0.79 -19.54
C ALA A 29 -5.59 0.15 -20.39
N HIS A 30 -6.85 0.29 -19.96
CA HIS A 30 -8.01 -0.17 -20.72
C HIS A 30 -8.11 0.48 -22.10
N ARG A 31 -7.94 1.81 -22.17
CA ARG A 31 -7.96 2.57 -23.45
C ARG A 31 -6.85 2.13 -24.40
N ASN A 32 -5.70 1.72 -23.87
CA ASN A 32 -4.58 1.18 -24.63
C ASN A 32 -4.73 -0.33 -24.96
N LYS A 33 -5.91 -0.93 -24.73
CA LYS A 33 -6.22 -2.35 -24.97
C LYS A 33 -5.32 -3.32 -24.21
N LEU A 34 -4.82 -2.91 -23.04
CA LEU A 34 -4.03 -3.77 -22.16
C LEU A 34 -4.94 -4.67 -21.32
N ASP A 35 -4.39 -5.79 -20.83
CA ASP A 35 -5.09 -6.68 -19.90
C ASP A 35 -5.08 -6.07 -18.48
N VAL A 36 -6.11 -5.28 -18.20
CA VAL A 36 -6.30 -4.59 -16.92
C VAL A 36 -6.30 -5.58 -15.75
N ARG A 37 -6.96 -6.72 -15.89
CA ARG A 37 -7.07 -7.72 -14.80
C ARG A 37 -5.72 -8.30 -14.46
N ARG A 38 -4.94 -8.66 -15.48
CA ARG A 38 -3.57 -9.16 -15.29
C ARG A 38 -2.67 -8.10 -14.64
N ILE A 39 -2.71 -6.86 -15.15
CA ILE A 39 -1.94 -5.74 -14.62
C ILE A 39 -2.26 -5.50 -13.14
N SER A 40 -3.55 -5.40 -12.79
CA SER A 40 -4.00 -5.17 -11.41
C SER A 40 -3.54 -6.29 -10.48
N MET A 41 -3.71 -7.56 -10.88
CA MET A 41 -3.29 -8.70 -10.06
C MET A 41 -1.78 -8.78 -9.88
N GLN A 42 -1.00 -8.53 -10.93
CA GLN A 42 0.45 -8.47 -10.82
C GLN A 42 0.88 -7.34 -9.88
N ALA A 43 0.29 -6.15 -9.99
CA ALA A 43 0.62 -5.03 -9.10
C ALA A 43 0.27 -5.33 -7.64
N VAL A 44 -0.89 -5.93 -7.35
CA VAL A 44 -1.30 -6.34 -6.00
C VAL A 44 -0.33 -7.36 -5.42
N LEU A 45 0.10 -8.36 -6.21
CA LEU A 45 1.06 -9.38 -5.75
C LEU A 45 2.44 -8.79 -5.46
N VAL A 46 2.96 -7.93 -6.34
CA VAL A 46 4.26 -7.28 -6.14
C VAL A 46 4.21 -6.37 -4.91
N ALA A 47 3.17 -5.57 -4.77
CA ALA A 47 3.00 -4.70 -3.61
C ALA A 47 2.85 -5.48 -2.30
N PHE A 48 2.14 -6.62 -2.32
CA PHE A 48 2.05 -7.51 -1.16
C PHE A 48 3.43 -8.03 -0.75
N ALA A 49 4.24 -8.48 -1.72
CA ALA A 49 5.59 -8.98 -1.46
C ALA A 49 6.48 -7.92 -0.82
N VAL A 50 6.42 -6.67 -1.31
CA VAL A 50 7.17 -5.55 -0.73
C VAL A 50 6.66 -5.24 0.68
N ALA A 51 5.34 -5.16 0.89
CA ALA A 51 4.76 -4.87 2.19
C ALA A 51 5.07 -5.96 3.23
N ALA A 52 5.03 -7.23 2.84
CA ALA A 52 5.42 -8.36 3.69
C ALA A 52 6.91 -8.32 4.03
N THR A 53 7.76 -7.99 3.06
CA THR A 53 9.21 -7.81 3.28
C THR A 53 9.47 -6.71 4.32
N VAL A 54 8.76 -5.60 4.21
CA VAL A 54 8.85 -4.49 5.16
C VAL A 54 8.29 -4.87 6.53
N ALA A 55 7.22 -5.66 6.63
CA ALA A 55 6.75 -6.16 7.92
C ALA A 55 7.84 -6.98 8.63
N VAL A 56 8.61 -7.78 7.89
CA VAL A 56 9.69 -8.60 8.46
C VAL A 56 10.93 -7.78 8.80
N LEU A 57 11.38 -6.94 7.87
CA LEU A 57 12.65 -6.19 7.96
C LEU A 57 12.53 -4.84 8.66
N GLY A 58 11.37 -4.20 8.61
CA GLY A 58 11.11 -2.86 9.15
C GLY A 58 11.58 -2.72 10.59
N PRO A 59 11.17 -3.59 11.53
CA PRO A 59 11.63 -3.53 12.92
C PRO A 59 13.16 -3.65 13.08
N VAL A 60 13.83 -4.39 12.18
CA VAL A 60 15.29 -4.55 12.20
C VAL A 60 16.00 -3.23 11.90
N LEU A 61 15.41 -2.40 11.02
CA LEU A 61 15.95 -1.07 10.70
C LEU A 61 15.92 -0.12 11.90
N PHE A 62 14.92 -0.22 12.77
CA PHE A 62 14.84 0.59 14.00
C PHE A 62 16.01 0.31 14.94
N THR A 63 16.30 -0.98 15.14
CA THR A 63 17.44 -1.41 15.94
C THR A 63 18.79 -1.06 15.30
N ALA A 64 18.89 -1.09 13.97
CA ALA A 64 20.14 -0.77 13.26
C ALA A 64 20.48 0.72 13.29
N PHE A 65 19.48 1.60 13.17
CA PHE A 65 19.67 3.05 13.12
C PHE A 65 19.44 3.76 14.46
N SER A 66 19.11 3.04 15.53
CA SER A 66 18.78 3.60 16.85
C SER A 66 17.70 4.70 16.80
N ILE A 67 16.74 4.55 15.88
CA ILE A 67 15.62 5.49 15.72
C ILE A 67 14.51 5.08 16.69
N SER A 68 13.90 6.04 17.37
CA SER A 68 12.76 5.76 18.24
C SER A 68 11.50 5.47 17.42
N VAL A 69 10.67 4.54 17.93
CA VAL A 69 9.37 4.22 17.31
C VAL A 69 8.47 5.45 17.25
N ASP A 70 8.54 6.31 18.25
CA ASP A 70 7.73 7.53 18.32
C ASP A 70 8.16 8.58 17.30
N SER A 71 9.46 8.77 17.07
CA SER A 71 9.97 9.64 16.00
C SER A 71 9.45 9.20 14.63
N PHE A 72 9.38 7.90 14.41
CA PHE A 72 8.90 7.35 13.15
C PHE A 72 7.37 7.37 13.01
N ARG A 73 6.63 7.22 14.12
CA ARG A 73 5.18 7.47 14.14
C ARG A 73 4.86 8.90 13.72
N ILE A 74 5.62 9.88 14.23
CA ILE A 74 5.46 11.29 13.84
C ILE A 74 5.75 11.47 12.34
N ALA A 75 6.89 10.95 11.85
CA ALA A 75 7.24 11.03 10.43
C ALA A 75 6.19 10.36 9.53
N GLY A 76 5.73 9.16 9.89
CA GLY A 76 4.66 8.44 9.20
C GLY A 76 3.35 9.22 9.18
N GLY A 77 2.97 9.83 10.30
CA GLY A 77 1.81 10.70 10.41
C GLY A 77 1.88 11.92 9.49
N ILE A 78 3.06 12.54 9.35
CA ILE A 78 3.27 13.66 8.41
C ILE A 78 3.10 13.18 6.96
N VAL A 79 3.67 12.03 6.59
CA VAL A 79 3.48 11.47 5.23
C VAL A 79 2.01 11.17 4.97
N LEU A 80 1.29 10.60 5.94
CA LEU A 80 -0.16 10.36 5.83
C LEU A 80 -0.96 11.65 5.61
N LEU A 81 -0.62 12.72 6.33
CA LEU A 81 -1.25 14.03 6.17
C LEU A 81 -1.02 14.58 4.76
N LEU A 82 0.24 14.59 4.29
CA LEU A 82 0.61 15.06 2.96
C LEU A 82 -0.11 14.27 1.88
N LEU A 83 -0.26 12.96 2.10
CA LEU A 83 -0.97 12.09 1.18
C LEU A 83 -2.46 12.42 1.10
N GLY A 84 -3.12 12.60 2.26
CA GLY A 84 -4.52 13.03 2.29
C GLY A 84 -4.72 14.31 1.48
N ILE A 85 -3.82 15.28 1.65
CA ILE A 85 -3.85 16.54 0.88
C ILE A 85 -3.65 16.27 -0.62
N GLN A 86 -2.72 15.39 -1.00
CA GLN A 86 -2.46 15.05 -2.39
C GLN A 86 -3.66 14.37 -3.06
N THR A 87 -4.38 13.50 -2.36
CA THR A 87 -5.54 12.78 -2.93
C THR A 87 -6.72 13.71 -3.29
N VAL A 88 -6.82 14.86 -2.65
CA VAL A 88 -7.85 15.88 -2.96
C VAL A 88 -7.45 16.71 -4.20
N ARG A 89 -6.15 16.74 -4.55
CA ARG A 89 -5.67 17.51 -5.70
C ARG A 89 -6.01 16.78 -7.01
N PRO A 90 -6.39 17.52 -8.07
CA PRO A 90 -6.59 16.93 -9.39
C PRO A 90 -5.29 16.30 -9.91
N VAL A 91 -5.39 15.07 -10.39
CA VAL A 91 -4.28 14.39 -11.09
C VAL A 91 -4.13 15.01 -12.49
N PRO A 92 -2.91 15.39 -12.94
CA PRO A 92 -2.68 15.85 -14.32
C PRO A 92 -3.13 14.79 -15.33
N ARG A 93 -3.82 15.22 -16.40
CA ARG A 93 -4.52 14.34 -17.37
C ARG A 93 -3.65 13.84 -18.54
N ASP A 94 -2.33 13.94 -18.48
CA ASP A 94 -1.48 13.48 -19.58
C ASP A 94 -1.04 12.04 -19.37
N ILE A 95 -1.94 11.10 -19.69
CA ILE A 95 -1.65 9.66 -19.73
C ILE A 95 -2.06 9.11 -21.10
N SER A 96 -1.44 9.61 -22.17
CA SER A 96 -1.82 9.27 -23.54
C SER A 96 -1.05 8.10 -24.15
N ASN A 97 0.01 7.61 -23.51
CA ASN A 97 0.77 6.43 -23.94
C ASN A 97 1.26 5.65 -22.73
N VAL A 98 0.53 4.60 -22.32
CA VAL A 98 0.84 3.83 -21.11
C VAL A 98 1.18 2.40 -21.50
N THR A 99 2.35 1.92 -21.09
CA THR A 99 2.71 0.50 -21.25
C THR A 99 2.19 -0.34 -20.09
N GLU A 100 2.26 -1.66 -20.24
CA GLU A 100 1.98 -2.60 -19.13
C GLU A 100 2.90 -2.34 -17.94
N ALA A 101 4.20 -2.11 -18.19
CA ALA A 101 5.19 -1.81 -17.16
C ALA A 101 4.89 -0.48 -16.44
N ASP A 102 4.50 0.57 -17.18
CA ASP A 102 4.12 1.86 -16.58
C ASP A 102 2.89 1.72 -15.72
N SER A 103 1.92 0.91 -16.16
CA SER A 103 0.70 0.66 -15.40
C SER A 103 1.02 -0.08 -14.10
N ILE A 104 1.78 -1.18 -14.15
CA ILE A 104 2.18 -1.94 -12.97
C ILE A 104 2.98 -1.06 -12.00
N SER A 105 3.97 -0.33 -12.51
CA SER A 105 4.79 0.59 -11.71
C SER A 105 3.92 1.68 -11.06
N SER A 106 3.03 2.31 -11.83
CA SER A 106 2.12 3.34 -11.33
C SER A 106 1.09 2.79 -10.35
N LEU A 107 0.67 1.52 -10.45
CA LEU A 107 -0.21 0.88 -9.47
C LEU A 107 0.53 0.56 -8.18
N ILE A 108 1.78 0.09 -8.24
CA ILE A 108 2.63 -0.06 -7.04
C ILE A 108 2.88 1.31 -6.39
N ALA A 109 3.06 2.35 -7.22
CA ALA A 109 3.30 3.73 -6.80
C ALA A 109 2.02 4.51 -6.46
N THR A 110 0.82 4.01 -6.80
CA THR A 110 -0.41 4.58 -6.22
C THR A 110 -0.26 4.53 -4.72
N PRO A 111 -0.75 5.57 -4.02
CA PRO A 111 0.13 6.36 -3.17
C PRO A 111 0.75 5.63 -1.97
N MET A 112 0.42 4.37 -1.78
CA MET A 112 0.66 3.57 -0.60
C MET A 112 0.65 2.05 -0.82
N LEU A 113 0.58 1.47 -2.02
CA LEU A 113 0.73 0.01 -2.12
C LEU A 113 2.10 -0.44 -1.57
N THR A 114 3.11 0.45 -1.65
CA THR A 114 4.42 0.35 -0.99
C THR A 114 4.99 1.72 -0.57
N GLY A 115 4.15 2.71 -0.25
CA GLY A 115 4.58 4.07 0.06
C GLY A 115 5.18 4.25 1.47
N PRO A 116 5.90 5.36 1.76
CA PRO A 116 6.57 5.57 3.05
C PRO A 116 5.61 5.55 4.26
N ALA A 117 4.38 6.02 4.07
CA ALA A 117 3.36 5.98 5.12
C ALA A 117 2.86 4.55 5.41
N THR A 118 2.77 3.67 4.41
CA THR A 118 2.30 2.28 4.58
C THR A 118 3.39 1.48 5.25
N ILE A 119 4.61 1.68 4.78
CA ILE A 119 5.82 1.14 5.40
C ILE A 119 5.87 1.58 6.86
N SER A 120 5.58 2.85 7.13
CA SER A 120 5.57 3.36 8.49
C SER A 120 4.52 2.69 9.36
N TYR A 121 3.27 2.67 8.89
CA TYR A 121 2.16 2.05 9.59
C TYR A 121 2.39 0.55 9.84
N ILE A 122 2.79 -0.21 8.81
CA ILE A 122 3.08 -1.66 8.90
C ILE A 122 4.21 -1.91 9.90
N THR A 123 5.28 -1.12 9.86
CA THR A 123 6.42 -1.31 10.76
C THR A 123 6.03 -1.03 12.21
N VAL A 124 5.32 0.07 12.47
CA VAL A 124 4.82 0.41 13.80
C VAL A 124 3.89 -0.68 14.32
N LYS A 125 2.91 -1.13 13.51
CA LYS A 125 2.02 -2.22 13.90
C LYS A 125 2.76 -3.54 14.13
N THR A 126 3.86 -3.77 13.41
CA THR A 126 4.66 -4.98 13.62
C THR A 126 5.37 -4.96 14.97
N ILE A 127 5.82 -3.78 15.40
CA ILE A 127 6.41 -3.60 16.72
C ILE A 127 5.35 -3.77 17.81
N ASP A 128 4.14 -3.23 17.60
CA ASP A 128 3.06 -3.26 18.60
C ASP A 128 2.39 -4.64 18.75
N PHE A 129 2.15 -5.35 17.64
CA PHE A 129 1.33 -6.58 17.61
C PHE A 129 2.12 -7.84 17.22
N GLY A 130 3.36 -7.69 16.78
CA GLY A 130 4.19 -8.79 16.31
C GLY A 130 4.02 -9.10 14.81
N ARG A 131 5.06 -9.76 14.26
CA ARG A 131 5.19 -10.04 12.81
C ARG A 131 4.05 -10.89 12.26
N VAL A 132 3.68 -11.95 12.98
CA VAL A 132 2.66 -12.91 12.52
C VAL A 132 1.29 -12.24 12.41
N ALA A 133 0.88 -11.51 13.46
CA ALA A 133 -0.39 -10.80 13.46
C ALA A 133 -0.46 -9.78 12.31
N VAL A 134 0.60 -9.01 12.08
CA VAL A 134 0.61 -8.02 10.99
C VAL A 134 0.54 -8.68 9.61
N VAL A 135 1.30 -9.73 9.35
CA VAL A 135 1.25 -10.43 8.05
C VAL A 135 -0.14 -11.01 7.77
N VAL A 136 -0.82 -11.55 8.80
CA VAL A 136 -2.20 -12.04 8.67
C VAL A 136 -3.17 -10.90 8.32
N ASN A 137 -3.12 -9.77 9.04
CA ASN A 137 -3.97 -8.62 8.76
C ASN A 137 -3.65 -7.97 7.40
N LEU A 138 -2.38 -7.92 7.02
CA LEU A 138 -1.92 -7.43 5.73
C LEU A 138 -2.51 -8.27 4.59
N THR A 139 -2.50 -9.59 4.74
CA THR A 139 -3.11 -10.50 3.77
C THR A 139 -4.60 -10.19 3.60
N GLY A 140 -5.33 -9.97 4.69
CA GLY A 140 -6.74 -9.56 4.63
C GLY A 140 -6.96 -8.24 3.89
N ALA A 141 -6.10 -7.24 4.12
CA ALA A 141 -6.18 -5.95 3.44
C ALA A 141 -5.92 -6.08 1.93
N PHE A 142 -4.94 -6.88 1.53
CA PHE A 142 -4.63 -7.13 0.11
C PHE A 142 -5.71 -7.95 -0.60
N VAL A 143 -6.41 -8.84 0.11
CA VAL A 143 -7.61 -9.51 -0.42
C VAL A 143 -8.71 -8.48 -0.73
N LEU A 144 -8.95 -7.52 0.17
CA LEU A 144 -9.91 -6.44 -0.08
C LEU A 144 -9.51 -5.58 -1.28
N VAL A 145 -8.23 -5.25 -1.43
CA VAL A 145 -7.71 -4.53 -2.60
C VAL A 145 -7.92 -5.34 -3.89
N GLY A 146 -7.62 -6.65 -3.86
CA GLY A 146 -7.82 -7.52 -5.02
C GLY A 146 -9.29 -7.61 -5.45
N ILE A 147 -10.21 -7.68 -4.48
CA ILE A 147 -11.66 -7.62 -4.74
C ILE A 147 -12.03 -6.26 -5.34
N ALA A 148 -11.51 -5.15 -4.79
CA ALA A 148 -11.81 -3.81 -5.28
C ALA A 148 -11.33 -3.55 -6.71
N PHE A 149 -10.29 -4.23 -7.19
CA PHE A 149 -9.86 -4.17 -8.60
C PHE A 149 -10.60 -5.13 -9.52
N TYR A 150 -11.30 -6.12 -8.97
CA TYR A 150 -12.08 -7.07 -9.75
C TYR A 150 -13.50 -6.58 -10.05
N VAL A 151 -14.05 -5.74 -9.18
CA VAL A 151 -15.37 -5.08 -9.30
C VAL A 151 -15.26 -3.83 -10.15
#